data_AF-A0A4Y7JG35-F1
#
_entry.id   AF-A0A4Y7JG35-F1
#
_cell.length_a   1.000
_cell.length_b   1.000
_cell.length_c   1.000
_cell.angle_alpha   90.00
_cell.angle_beta   90.00
_cell.angle_gamma   90.00
#
_symmetry.space_group_name_H-M   'P 1'
#
loop_
_entity.id
_entity.type
_entity.pdbx_description
1 polymer ?
#
loop_
_entity_poly.entity_id
_entity_poly.type
_entity_poly.pdbx_seq_one_letter_code
_entity_poly.pdbx_strand_id
1 'polypeptide(L)'
;MPRGYARINKVYTPFKVDLTWLEFFGRISMRLLGREFIHSATATTENIRAFSHKIFWTRRANKIYNIYPQKGETWALYKNWNIKWSSDSGNHREYEYEFVVVLSYYSKKSGILVDPLVNLKGFVSLFKPTKNNGMGSFQIPSNEMLRFSHRVPSYRTNGKERKDVPEGCFELDTCSLPTNLEEVSGVIDTEDETVDCDVNGSLKSVSRENRMPKKRKNPDAESSLDRKSAGGNKSSRILNGCYKNSNE
;
A
#
# COMPACT_ATOMS: atom_id res chain seq x y z
N MET A 1 1.39 -17.39 9.17
CA MET A 1 1.03 -16.60 7.97
C MET A 1 0.77 -17.50 6.75
N PRO A 2 -0.44 -17.45 6.16
CA PRO A 2 -0.85 -18.30 5.05
C PRO A 2 -0.22 -17.86 3.72
N ARG A 3 0.81 -18.59 3.26
CA ARG A 3 1.55 -18.28 2.01
C ARG A 3 1.35 -19.33 0.90
N GLY A 4 0.74 -20.46 1.25
CA GLY A 4 0.40 -21.51 0.29
C GLY A 4 -0.96 -21.27 -0.35
N TYR A 5 -1.08 -21.59 -1.64
CA TYR A 5 -2.35 -21.55 -2.35
C TYR A 5 -2.73 -22.95 -2.80
N ALA A 6 -4.02 -23.25 -2.77
CA ALA A 6 -4.55 -24.52 -3.26
C ALA A 6 -5.86 -24.28 -4.02
N ARG A 7 -6.07 -25.06 -5.07
CA ARG A 7 -7.36 -25.18 -5.73
C ARG A 7 -8.17 -26.27 -5.03
N ILE A 8 -9.36 -25.92 -4.58
CA ILE A 8 -10.35 -26.90 -4.11
C ILE A 8 -10.91 -27.63 -5.33
N ASN A 9 -10.75 -28.95 -5.38
CA ASN A 9 -11.27 -29.80 -6.46
C ASN A 9 -12.66 -30.33 -6.13
N LYS A 10 -12.84 -30.84 -4.90
CA LYS A 10 -14.10 -31.42 -4.44
C LYS A 10 -14.20 -31.37 -2.91
N VAL A 11 -15.41 -31.20 -2.41
CA VAL A 11 -15.75 -31.21 -0.97
C VAL A 11 -16.73 -32.34 -0.72
N TYR A 12 -16.53 -33.08 0.37
CA TYR A 12 -17.37 -34.18 0.83
C TYR A 12 -17.84 -33.94 2.27
N THR A 13 -18.94 -34.60 2.64
CA THR A 13 -19.53 -34.64 3.99
C THR A 13 -19.02 -35.87 4.76
N PRO A 14 -18.74 -35.84 6.08
CA PRO A 14 -18.97 -34.74 7.02
C PRO A 14 -18.00 -33.56 6.90
N PHE A 15 -16.71 -33.76 6.59
CA PHE A 15 -15.82 -32.75 6.01
C PHE A 15 -14.55 -33.42 5.50
N LYS A 16 -14.43 -33.55 4.17
CA LYS A 16 -13.21 -33.98 3.50
C LYS A 16 -13.04 -33.18 2.22
N VAL A 17 -11.81 -32.79 1.91
CA VAL A 17 -11.54 -31.89 0.77
C VAL A 17 -10.40 -32.45 -0.06
N ASP A 18 -10.66 -32.67 -1.35
CA ASP A 18 -9.62 -32.92 -2.34
C ASP A 18 -9.15 -31.58 -2.90
N LEU A 19 -7.84 -31.37 -2.91
CA LEU A 19 -7.21 -30.13 -3.36
C LEU A 19 -5.98 -30.39 -4.24
N THR A 20 -5.61 -29.38 -5.02
CA THR A 20 -4.35 -29.33 -5.75
C THR A 20 -3.57 -28.14 -5.24
N TRP A 21 -2.38 -28.37 -4.70
CA TRP A 21 -1.45 -27.32 -4.31
C TRP A 21 -1.01 -26.55 -5.54
N LEU A 22 -0.80 -25.25 -5.34
CA LEU A 22 -0.31 -24.34 -6.35
C LEU A 22 1.10 -23.91 -5.98
N GLU A 23 2.04 -24.17 -6.89
CA GLU A 23 3.43 -23.76 -6.75
C GLU A 23 3.72 -22.54 -7.60
N PHE A 24 4.55 -21.65 -7.06
CA PHE A 24 4.98 -20.47 -7.78
C PHE A 24 5.84 -20.88 -8.98
N PHE A 25 5.41 -20.47 -10.17
CA PHE A 25 6.07 -20.80 -11.43
C PHE A 25 6.92 -19.62 -11.88
N GLY A 26 8.13 -19.54 -11.34
CA GLY A 26 9.08 -18.47 -11.62
C GLY A 26 9.86 -18.67 -12.93
N ARG A 27 9.19 -18.92 -14.07
CA ARG A 27 9.94 -18.83 -15.34
C ARG A 27 10.29 -17.36 -15.55
N ILE A 28 11.59 -17.09 -15.41
CA ILE A 28 12.30 -15.87 -15.83
C ILE A 28 12.19 -15.76 -17.36
N SER A 29 10.98 -15.64 -17.90
CA SER A 29 10.80 -15.01 -19.19
C SER A 29 10.89 -13.52 -18.90
N MET A 30 11.87 -12.90 -19.52
CA MET A 30 12.45 -11.59 -19.27
C MET A 30 11.49 -10.39 -19.43
N ARG A 31 10.17 -10.57 -19.28
CA ARG A 31 9.16 -9.52 -19.54
C ARG A 31 7.95 -9.46 -18.63
N LEU A 32 7.66 -10.42 -17.74
CA LEU A 32 6.47 -10.32 -16.87
C LEU A 32 6.73 -10.97 -15.50
N LEU A 33 7.14 -10.16 -14.53
CA LEU A 33 7.22 -10.56 -13.11
C LEU A 33 5.80 -10.61 -12.53
N GLY A 34 5.03 -11.59 -12.98
CA GLY A 34 3.69 -11.90 -12.49
C GLY A 34 3.70 -12.92 -11.35
N ARG A 35 2.65 -12.93 -10.53
CA ARG A 35 2.41 -13.97 -9.51
C ARG A 35 1.70 -15.16 -10.17
N GLU A 36 2.47 -15.91 -10.96
CA GLU A 36 1.99 -17.07 -11.72
C GLU A 36 2.18 -18.36 -10.92
N PHE A 37 1.16 -19.21 -10.93
CA PHE A 37 1.15 -20.48 -10.22
C PHE A 37 0.71 -21.61 -11.12
N ILE A 38 1.30 -22.78 -10.93
CA ILE A 38 0.95 -24.02 -11.61
C ILE A 38 0.48 -25.07 -10.60
N HIS A 39 -0.17 -26.12 -11.09
CA HIS A 39 -0.48 -27.29 -10.28
C HIS A 39 0.80 -28.00 -9.88
N SER A 40 0.90 -28.35 -8.60
CA SER A 40 1.91 -29.28 -8.11
C SER A 40 1.25 -30.57 -7.61
N ALA A 41 1.34 -30.87 -6.32
CA ALA A 41 0.80 -32.07 -5.72
C ALA A 41 -0.71 -31.98 -5.51
N THR A 42 -1.38 -33.12 -5.63
CA THR A 42 -2.77 -33.29 -5.16
C THR A 42 -2.75 -33.89 -3.76
N ALA A 43 -3.72 -33.51 -2.95
CA ALA A 43 -3.87 -34.03 -1.59
C ALA A 43 -5.34 -34.09 -1.21
N THR A 44 -5.64 -34.94 -0.23
CA THR A 44 -6.92 -34.98 0.46
C THR A 44 -6.67 -34.60 1.92
N THR A 45 -7.50 -33.71 2.47
CA THR A 45 -7.41 -33.29 3.87
C THR A 45 -8.78 -33.24 4.51
N GLU A 46 -8.84 -33.63 5.78
CA GLU A 46 -10.01 -33.46 6.65
C GLU A 46 -9.80 -32.31 7.65
N ASN A 47 -8.63 -31.67 7.61
CA ASN A 47 -8.29 -30.58 8.52
C ASN A 47 -8.85 -29.25 8.00
N ILE A 48 -9.96 -28.80 8.59
CA ILE A 48 -10.60 -27.51 8.26
C ILE A 48 -9.69 -26.30 8.53
N ARG A 49 -8.76 -26.41 9.49
CA ARG A 49 -7.83 -25.34 9.86
C ARG A 49 -6.69 -25.16 8.85
N ALA A 50 -6.60 -26.03 7.84
CA ALA A 50 -5.64 -25.88 6.75
C ALA A 50 -6.01 -24.72 5.79
N PHE A 51 -7.23 -24.18 5.87
CA PHE A 51 -7.72 -23.12 5.01
C PHE A 51 -7.82 -21.80 5.77
N SER A 52 -7.36 -20.70 5.16
CA SER A 52 -7.50 -19.35 5.72
C SER A 52 -8.64 -18.59 5.02
N HIS A 53 -8.51 -18.34 3.72
CA HIS A 53 -9.51 -17.56 2.98
C HIS A 53 -9.48 -17.86 1.49
N LYS A 54 -10.59 -17.57 0.81
CA LYS A 54 -10.69 -17.62 -0.65
C LYS A 54 -9.97 -16.41 -1.26
N ILE A 55 -9.26 -16.62 -2.36
CA ILE A 55 -8.56 -15.59 -3.11
C ILE A 55 -9.08 -15.49 -4.54
N PHE A 56 -9.05 -14.29 -5.12
CA PHE A 56 -9.35 -14.08 -6.53
C PHE A 56 -8.18 -14.49 -7.42
N TRP A 57 -8.48 -15.13 -8.54
CA TRP A 57 -7.49 -15.62 -9.48
C TRP A 57 -8.01 -15.52 -10.91
N THR A 58 -7.09 -15.48 -11.87
CA THR A 58 -7.41 -15.53 -13.30
C THR A 58 -6.75 -16.75 -13.95
N ARG A 59 -7.51 -17.51 -14.75
CA ARG A 59 -6.94 -18.61 -15.54
C ARG A 59 -6.24 -18.06 -16.77
N ARG A 60 -5.02 -18.51 -17.03
CA ARG A 60 -4.41 -18.45 -18.36
C ARG A 60 -4.54 -19.80 -19.06
N ALA A 61 -4.02 -19.87 -20.28
CA ALA A 61 -3.82 -21.15 -20.96
C ALA A 61 -2.95 -22.10 -20.11
N ASN A 62 -3.02 -23.41 -20.38
CA ASN A 62 -2.13 -24.43 -19.82
C ASN A 62 -2.12 -24.56 -18.28
N LYS A 63 -3.28 -24.38 -17.62
CA LYS A 63 -3.42 -24.53 -16.16
C LYS A 63 -2.52 -23.58 -15.33
N ILE A 64 -2.14 -22.44 -15.91
CA ILE A 64 -1.44 -21.37 -15.19
C ILE A 64 -2.48 -20.44 -14.56
N TYR A 65 -2.28 -20.10 -13.30
CA TYR A 65 -3.13 -19.23 -12.50
C TYR A 65 -2.38 -17.96 -12.17
N ASN A 66 -2.96 -16.79 -12.44
CA ASN A 66 -2.41 -15.55 -11.89
C ASN A 66 -3.21 -15.13 -10.66
N ILE A 67 -2.49 -14.78 -9.61
CA ILE A 67 -3.07 -14.31 -8.35
C ILE A 67 -2.56 -12.89 -8.10
N TYR A 68 -3.43 -11.92 -8.35
CA TYR A 68 -3.13 -10.50 -8.12
C TYR A 68 -3.97 -9.94 -6.97
N PRO A 69 -3.42 -9.01 -6.18
CA PRO A 69 -4.18 -8.20 -5.24
C PRO A 69 -5.38 -7.52 -5.91
N GLN A 70 -6.51 -7.51 -5.22
CA GLN A 70 -7.73 -6.84 -5.66
C GLN A 70 -7.95 -5.54 -4.90
N LYS A 71 -8.61 -4.57 -5.54
CA LYS A 71 -8.99 -3.30 -4.91
C LYS A 71 -9.80 -3.56 -3.63
N GLY A 72 -9.41 -2.88 -2.55
CA GLY A 72 -10.01 -2.99 -1.22
C GLY A 72 -9.42 -4.09 -0.34
N GLU A 73 -8.59 -4.98 -0.88
CA GLU A 73 -7.93 -6.00 -0.07
C GLU A 73 -6.75 -5.43 0.71
N THR A 74 -6.48 -6.02 1.86
CA THR A 74 -5.27 -5.79 2.65
C THR A 74 -4.23 -6.86 2.39
N TRP A 75 -2.98 -6.44 2.23
CA TRP A 75 -1.87 -7.31 1.84
C TRP A 75 -0.62 -6.99 2.65
N ALA A 76 0.18 -8.03 2.90
CA ALA A 76 1.53 -7.90 3.43
C ALA A 76 2.53 -7.76 2.27
N LEU A 77 3.39 -6.74 2.35
CA LEU A 77 4.54 -6.56 1.49
C LEU A 77 5.81 -6.93 2.25
N TYR A 78 6.79 -7.50 1.56
CA TYR A 78 8.12 -7.70 2.13
C TYR A 78 8.81 -6.36 2.34
N LYS A 79 9.22 -6.04 3.57
CA LYS A 79 10.10 -4.89 3.82
C LYS A 79 11.45 -5.12 3.16
N ASN A 80 12.07 -4.04 2.67
CA ASN A 80 13.40 -4.05 2.05
C ASN A 80 13.54 -5.07 0.89
N TRP A 81 12.42 -5.37 0.21
CA TRP A 81 12.39 -6.32 -0.89
C TRP A 81 13.39 -5.95 -2.01
N ASN A 82 14.08 -6.97 -2.53
CA ASN A 82 14.95 -6.84 -3.69
C ASN A 82 14.62 -7.94 -4.70
N ILE A 83 14.66 -7.61 -5.99
CA ILE A 83 14.46 -8.56 -7.09
C ILE A 83 15.37 -9.80 -7.01
N LYS A 84 16.56 -9.69 -6.40
CA LYS A 84 17.46 -10.84 -6.18
C LYS A 84 16.88 -11.90 -5.22
N TRP A 85 15.87 -11.57 -4.42
CA TRP A 85 15.21 -12.53 -3.52
C TRP A 85 14.37 -13.56 -4.29
N SER A 86 13.89 -13.24 -5.51
CA SER A 86 13.06 -14.17 -6.27
C SER A 86 13.82 -15.38 -6.82
N SER A 87 15.16 -15.35 -6.82
CA SER A 87 16.01 -16.47 -7.24
C SER A 87 16.45 -17.39 -6.10
N ASP A 88 16.19 -17.02 -4.84
CA ASP A 88 16.62 -17.77 -3.66
C ASP A 88 15.40 -18.23 -2.85
N SER A 89 14.75 -19.28 -3.32
CA SER A 89 13.54 -19.85 -2.71
C SER A 89 13.80 -20.56 -1.38
N GLY A 90 15.07 -20.76 -1.00
CA GLY A 90 15.47 -21.50 0.21
C GLY A 90 15.86 -20.62 1.41
N ASN A 91 16.04 -19.32 1.22
CA ASN A 91 16.41 -18.41 2.31
C ASN A 91 15.16 -17.95 3.07
N HIS A 92 14.63 -18.83 3.92
CA HIS A 92 13.60 -18.51 4.92
C HIS A 92 14.15 -17.60 6.02
N ARG A 93 14.67 -16.42 5.65
CA ARG A 93 14.86 -15.32 6.59
C ARG A 93 13.54 -15.06 7.30
N GLU A 94 13.61 -14.67 8.55
CA GLU A 94 12.52 -13.98 9.22
C GLU A 94 12.25 -12.70 8.43
N TYR A 95 11.31 -12.78 7.48
CA TYR A 95 10.95 -11.63 6.67
C TYR A 95 10.17 -10.66 7.54
N GLU A 96 10.56 -9.39 7.48
CA GLU A 96 9.73 -8.31 8.00
C GLU A 96 8.68 -7.91 6.97
N TYR A 97 7.54 -7.47 7.48
CA TYR A 97 6.40 -7.07 6.66
C TYR A 97 5.95 -5.66 6.94
N GLU A 98 5.53 -4.98 5.89
CA GLU A 98 4.68 -3.79 5.97
C GLU A 98 3.30 -4.17 5.42
N PHE A 99 2.26 -3.49 5.92
CA PHE A 99 0.89 -3.77 5.51
C PHE A 99 0.34 -2.63 4.69
N VAL A 100 -0.46 -2.97 3.67
CA VAL A 100 -1.06 -1.99 2.78
C VAL A 100 -2.51 -2.34 2.48
N VAL A 101 -3.31 -1.34 2.15
CA VAL A 101 -4.61 -1.53 1.49
C VAL A 101 -4.47 -1.23 0.01
N VAL A 102 -5.07 -2.06 -0.84
CA VAL A 102 -5.01 -1.94 -2.29
C VAL A 102 -6.05 -0.94 -2.78
N LEU A 103 -5.62 0.10 -3.51
CA LEU A 103 -6.49 1.17 -3.98
C LEU A 103 -6.93 1.01 -5.45
N SER A 104 -6.19 0.25 -6.25
CA SER A 104 -6.50 -0.01 -7.66
C SER A 104 -6.43 -1.49 -8.03
N TYR A 105 -7.12 -1.87 -9.11
CA TYR A 105 -6.86 -3.16 -9.76
C TYR A 105 -5.48 -3.16 -10.44
N TYR A 106 -4.94 -4.35 -10.69
CA TYR A 106 -3.70 -4.53 -11.43
C TYR A 106 -3.81 -4.05 -12.88
N SER A 107 -2.81 -3.26 -13.30
CA SER A 107 -2.59 -2.87 -14.70
C SER A 107 -1.17 -3.23 -15.12
N LYS A 108 -0.99 -3.74 -16.34
CA LYS A 108 0.35 -3.99 -16.90
C LYS A 108 1.18 -2.71 -17.03
N LYS A 109 0.53 -1.57 -17.27
CA LYS A 109 1.20 -0.27 -17.52
C LYS A 109 1.68 0.38 -16.23
N SER A 110 0.83 0.44 -15.22
CA SER A 110 1.11 1.17 -13.97
C SER A 110 1.36 0.25 -12.77
N GLY A 111 0.91 -1.01 -12.79
CA GLY A 111 0.97 -1.90 -11.64
C GLY A 111 -0.24 -1.71 -10.71
N ILE A 112 -0.03 -1.60 -9.40
CA ILE A 112 -1.07 -1.46 -8.37
C ILE A 112 -0.80 -0.26 -7.47
N LEU A 113 -1.79 0.61 -7.29
CA LEU A 113 -1.75 1.70 -6.30
C LEU A 113 -2.13 1.14 -4.92
N VAL A 114 -1.34 1.44 -3.91
CA VAL A 114 -1.56 0.99 -2.53
C VAL A 114 -1.43 2.15 -1.53
N ASP A 115 -2.02 2.01 -0.36
CA ASP A 115 -1.89 2.94 0.76
C ASP A 115 -1.26 2.21 1.96
N PRO A 116 -0.15 2.71 2.54
CA PRO A 116 0.46 2.10 3.72
C PRO A 116 -0.47 2.14 4.93
N LEU A 117 -0.51 1.02 5.66
CA LEU A 117 -1.24 0.86 6.90
C LEU A 117 -0.28 0.87 8.09
N VAL A 118 -0.57 1.69 9.09
CA VAL A 118 0.16 1.73 10.37
C VAL A 118 -0.70 1.16 11.49
N ASN A 119 -0.07 0.40 12.39
CA ASN A 119 -0.77 -0.14 13.56
C ASN A 119 -1.14 1.01 14.51
N LEU A 120 -2.34 0.94 15.08
CA LEU A 120 -2.77 1.88 16.11
C LEU A 120 -2.17 1.50 17.46
N LYS A 121 -1.63 2.49 18.16
CA LYS A 121 -1.03 2.28 19.47
C LYS A 121 -2.04 1.67 20.44
N GLY A 122 -1.64 0.63 21.16
CA GLY A 122 -2.50 -0.11 22.10
C GLY A 122 -3.34 -1.21 21.46
N PHE A 123 -3.26 -1.41 20.14
CA PHE A 123 -3.95 -2.48 19.43
C PHE A 123 -2.95 -3.48 18.81
N VAL A 124 -3.32 -4.76 18.83
CA VAL A 124 -2.50 -5.82 18.21
C VAL A 124 -2.69 -5.85 16.69
N SER A 125 -3.92 -5.61 16.23
CA SER A 125 -4.35 -5.89 14.86
C SER A 125 -5.11 -4.75 14.19
N LEU A 126 -5.20 -3.56 14.80
CA LEU A 126 -6.01 -2.47 14.28
C LEU A 126 -5.14 -1.44 13.55
N PHE A 127 -5.30 -1.33 12.24
CA PHE A 127 -4.45 -0.49 11.40
C PHE A 127 -5.23 0.64 10.73
N LYS A 128 -4.57 1.76 10.43
CA LYS A 128 -5.15 2.86 9.65
C LYS A 128 -4.26 3.32 8.50
N PRO A 129 -4.83 3.87 7.42
CA PRO A 129 -4.05 4.50 6.36
C PRO A 129 -3.20 5.68 6.87
N THR A 130 -2.01 5.80 6.32
CA THR A 130 -0.98 6.75 6.76
C THR A 130 -1.17 8.13 6.11
N LYS A 131 -2.33 8.77 6.30
CA LYS A 131 -2.59 10.09 5.68
C LYS A 131 -1.70 11.21 6.23
N ASN A 132 -1.22 11.11 7.47
CA ASN A 132 -0.59 12.24 8.20
C ASN A 132 0.93 12.08 8.43
N ASN A 133 1.54 10.94 8.09
CA ASN A 133 2.95 10.64 8.42
C ASN A 133 3.92 10.76 7.23
N GLY A 134 3.53 11.47 6.17
CA GLY A 134 4.36 11.72 4.98
C GLY A 134 4.49 10.55 4.00
N MET A 135 4.03 9.35 4.38
CA MET A 135 4.00 8.17 3.51
C MET A 135 2.63 8.09 2.82
N GLY A 136 2.48 8.83 1.72
CA GLY A 136 1.27 8.79 0.91
C GLY A 136 1.11 7.48 0.14
N SER A 137 -0.04 7.33 -0.52
CA SER A 137 -0.26 6.22 -1.45
C SER A 137 0.84 6.15 -2.50
N PHE A 138 1.32 4.95 -2.82
CA PHE A 138 2.40 4.75 -3.76
C PHE A 138 2.09 3.61 -4.74
N GLN A 139 2.75 3.65 -5.89
CA GLN A 139 2.54 2.69 -6.95
C GLN A 139 3.54 1.55 -6.81
N ILE A 140 3.06 0.31 -6.72
CA ILE A 140 3.87 -0.89 -6.94
C ILE A 140 3.89 -1.15 -8.45
N PRO A 141 5.04 -0.99 -9.14
CA PRO A 141 5.18 -1.26 -10.56
C PRO A 141 4.82 -2.69 -10.95
N SER A 142 4.35 -2.88 -12.18
CA SER A 142 3.93 -4.20 -12.69
C SER A 142 5.05 -5.25 -12.73
N ASN A 143 6.31 -4.82 -12.76
CA ASN A 143 7.50 -5.67 -12.67
C ASN A 143 7.95 -5.94 -11.22
N GLU A 144 7.22 -5.46 -10.21
CA GLU A 144 7.56 -5.65 -8.79
C GLU A 144 6.44 -6.37 -8.01
N MET A 145 5.58 -7.11 -8.71
CA MET A 145 4.45 -7.82 -8.08
C MET A 145 4.88 -8.88 -7.07
N LEU A 146 6.15 -9.31 -7.09
CA LEU A 146 6.71 -10.22 -6.10
C LEU A 146 7.00 -9.56 -4.73
N ARG A 147 6.84 -8.23 -4.61
CA ARG A 147 6.79 -7.53 -3.32
C ARG A 147 5.61 -7.99 -2.46
N PHE A 148 4.49 -8.37 -3.09
CA PHE A 148 3.32 -8.89 -2.40
C PHE A 148 3.57 -10.31 -1.89
N SER A 149 3.62 -10.46 -0.57
CA SER A 149 3.81 -11.75 0.10
C SER A 149 2.50 -12.55 0.10
N HIS A 150 1.52 -12.09 0.88
CA HIS A 150 0.25 -12.76 1.08
C HIS A 150 -0.87 -11.76 1.38
N ARG A 151 -2.11 -12.18 1.10
CA ARG A 151 -3.31 -11.43 1.48
C ARG A 151 -3.52 -11.61 2.97
N VAL A 152 -3.85 -10.51 3.64
CA VAL A 152 -4.19 -10.48 5.06
C VAL A 152 -5.68 -10.21 5.13
N PRO A 153 -6.54 -11.16 5.54
CA PRO A 153 -7.95 -10.88 5.74
C PRO A 153 -8.15 -9.72 6.72
N SER A 154 -9.15 -8.89 6.47
CA SER A 154 -9.46 -7.78 7.35
C SER A 154 -10.96 -7.47 7.39
N TYR A 155 -11.35 -6.86 8.50
CA TYR A 155 -12.65 -6.22 8.68
C TYR A 155 -12.44 -4.71 8.78
N ARG A 156 -13.34 -3.94 8.14
CA ARG A 156 -13.30 -2.48 8.20
C ARG A 156 -14.23 -1.99 9.30
N THR A 157 -13.68 -1.25 10.26
CA THR A 157 -14.44 -0.78 11.42
C THR A 157 -15.46 0.28 11.03
N ASN A 158 -16.58 0.28 11.75
CA ASN A 158 -17.67 1.25 11.60
C ASN A 158 -17.72 2.27 12.76
N GLY A 159 -16.81 2.17 13.73
CA GLY A 159 -16.69 3.10 14.85
C GLY A 159 -17.66 2.82 16.00
N LYS A 160 -18.49 1.77 15.90
CA LYS A 160 -19.45 1.36 16.93
C LYS A 160 -19.00 0.13 17.71
N GLU A 161 -17.85 -0.45 17.36
CA GLU A 161 -17.31 -1.64 18.01
C GLU A 161 -16.90 -1.37 19.46
N ARG A 162 -16.21 -0.25 19.73
CA ARG A 162 -15.76 0.19 21.06
C ARG A 162 -15.43 1.68 21.05
N LYS A 163 -15.45 2.34 22.22
CA LYS A 163 -15.19 3.79 22.37
C LYS A 163 -13.84 4.26 21.81
N ASP A 164 -12.82 3.40 21.86
CA ASP A 164 -11.44 3.69 21.42
C ASP A 164 -11.15 3.19 20.01
N VAL A 165 -12.15 2.68 19.28
CA VAL A 165 -12.01 2.18 17.91
C VAL A 165 -12.61 3.20 16.93
N PRO A 166 -11.80 3.92 16.15
CA PRO A 166 -12.30 4.86 15.16
C PRO A 166 -12.98 4.14 13.99
N GLU A 167 -13.90 4.84 13.32
CA GLU A 167 -14.46 4.38 12.04
C GLU A 167 -13.38 4.32 10.95
N GLY A 168 -13.47 3.32 10.07
CA GLY A 168 -12.67 3.24 8.85
C GLY A 168 -11.27 2.64 9.01
N CYS A 169 -10.93 2.10 10.18
CA CYS A 169 -9.73 1.31 10.41
C CYS A 169 -9.87 -0.11 9.86
N PHE A 170 -8.75 -0.82 9.71
CA PHE A 170 -8.68 -2.21 9.27
C PHE A 170 -8.22 -3.10 10.42
N GLU A 171 -9.12 -3.91 10.94
CA GLU A 171 -8.77 -4.99 11.86
C GLU A 171 -8.26 -6.18 11.05
N LEU A 172 -6.96 -6.48 11.16
CA LEU A 172 -6.29 -7.55 10.41
C LEU A 172 -6.38 -8.90 11.14
N ASP A 173 -6.54 -9.99 10.40
CA ASP A 173 -6.50 -11.35 10.96
C ASP A 173 -5.13 -11.65 11.56
N THR A 174 -5.10 -11.86 12.88
CA THR A 174 -3.89 -12.13 13.66
C THR A 174 -3.13 -13.38 13.20
N CYS A 175 -3.79 -14.38 12.62
CA CYS A 175 -3.11 -15.58 12.08
C CYS A 175 -2.27 -15.26 10.81
N SER A 176 -2.49 -14.08 10.25
CA SER A 176 -1.77 -13.54 9.09
C SER A 176 -0.75 -12.45 9.47
N LEU A 177 -0.57 -12.16 10.76
CA LEU A 177 0.45 -11.23 11.25
C LEU A 177 1.72 -11.98 11.70
N PRO A 178 2.90 -11.33 11.67
CA PRO A 178 4.10 -11.88 12.29
C PRO A 178 3.97 -11.86 13.82
N THR A 179 4.63 -12.80 14.50
CA THR A 179 4.56 -12.93 15.97
C THR A 179 5.16 -11.73 16.71
N ASN A 180 6.10 -11.01 16.07
CA ASN A 180 6.77 -9.82 16.62
C ASN A 180 6.44 -8.58 15.75
N LEU A 181 5.30 -7.95 15.99
CA LEU A 181 4.95 -6.67 15.36
C LEU A 181 5.61 -5.51 16.12
N GLU A 182 6.43 -4.73 15.43
CA GLU A 182 6.88 -3.43 15.96
C GLU A 182 5.74 -2.40 15.88
N GLU A 183 5.45 -1.77 17.00
CA GLU A 183 4.40 -0.75 17.12
C GLU A 183 4.90 0.60 16.58
N VAL A 184 4.45 1.00 15.39
CA VAL A 184 4.73 2.34 14.86
C VAL A 184 3.56 3.24 15.22
N SER A 185 3.80 4.25 16.06
CA SER A 185 2.77 5.15 16.58
C SER A 185 2.17 6.04 15.47
N GLY A 186 0.92 5.78 15.09
CA GLY A 186 0.07 6.79 14.45
C GLY A 186 -0.67 7.57 15.53
N VAL A 187 -0.39 8.88 15.68
CA VAL A 187 -1.17 9.74 16.58
C VAL A 187 -2.63 9.73 16.12
N ILE A 188 -3.55 9.53 17.08
CA ILE A 188 -4.98 9.70 16.85
C ILE A 188 -5.24 11.19 17.02
N ASP A 189 -5.38 11.91 15.91
CA ASP A 189 -5.91 13.26 15.93
C ASP A 189 -7.43 13.12 16.14
N THR A 190 -7.85 13.01 17.40
CA THR A 190 -9.22 13.32 17.78
C THR A 190 -9.33 14.84 17.77
N GLU A 191 -9.72 15.39 16.63
CA GLU A 191 -10.22 16.77 16.56
C GLU A 191 -11.57 16.78 17.27
N ASP A 192 -11.55 17.17 18.55
CA ASP A 192 -12.74 17.49 19.32
C ASP A 192 -13.13 18.92 18.91
N GLU A 193 -14.12 19.08 18.02
CA GLU A 193 -14.69 20.40 17.75
C GLU A 193 -15.46 20.88 18.98
N THR A 194 -14.78 21.59 19.87
CA THR A 194 -15.44 22.44 20.87
C THR A 194 -16.03 23.65 20.15
N VAL A 195 -17.35 23.62 19.95
CA VAL A 195 -18.14 24.78 19.54
C VAL A 195 -18.08 25.80 20.68
N ASP A 196 -17.30 26.85 20.52
CA ASP A 196 -17.19 27.94 21.48
C ASP A 196 -18.39 28.88 21.31
N CYS A 197 -19.22 28.99 22.35
CA CYS A 197 -20.33 29.94 22.39
C CYS A 197 -19.93 31.18 23.20
N ASP A 198 -19.75 32.28 22.47
CA ASP A 198 -19.55 33.64 22.98
C ASP A 198 -20.61 34.07 24.01
N VAL A 199 -20.17 34.56 25.19
CA VAL A 199 -20.91 35.56 25.97
C VAL A 199 -19.95 36.61 26.55
N ASN A 200 -20.26 37.86 26.21
CA ASN A 200 -19.61 39.11 26.63
C ASN A 200 -19.48 39.31 28.14
N GLY A 201 -18.37 39.92 28.57
CA GLY A 201 -18.21 40.48 29.93
C GLY A 201 -16.98 41.38 30.05
N SER A 202 -17.14 42.67 29.76
CA SER A 202 -16.16 43.74 29.98
C SER A 202 -15.83 43.93 31.47
N LEU A 203 -14.56 44.15 31.83
CA LEU A 203 -14.12 45.14 32.83
C LEU A 203 -12.59 45.37 32.74
N LYS A 204 -12.21 46.66 32.73
CA LYS A 204 -10.82 47.18 32.70
C LYS A 204 -10.14 47.05 34.06
N SER A 205 -8.81 46.87 34.10
CA SER A 205 -7.87 47.87 34.67
C SER A 205 -6.41 47.39 34.81
N VAL A 206 -5.52 48.26 34.32
CA VAL A 206 -4.25 48.73 34.93
C VAL A 206 -2.92 47.99 34.65
N SER A 207 -1.97 48.88 34.35
CA SER A 207 -0.60 48.85 33.86
C SER A 207 0.46 48.09 34.68
N ARG A 208 1.54 47.70 34.00
CA ARG A 208 2.89 48.25 34.27
C ARG A 208 3.85 48.11 33.08
N GLU A 209 4.53 49.22 32.85
CA GLU A 209 5.53 49.58 31.86
C GLU A 209 6.86 48.83 32.07
N ASN A 210 7.60 48.53 31.00
CA ASN A 210 9.04 48.82 30.96
C ASN A 210 9.62 48.81 29.54
N ARG A 211 10.59 49.69 29.38
CA ARG A 211 11.03 50.40 28.17
C ARG A 211 12.14 49.67 27.42
N MET A 212 12.20 49.85 26.09
CA MET A 212 13.44 49.77 25.29
C MET A 212 14.31 51.03 25.47
N PRO A 213 15.58 51.01 25.03
CA PRO A 213 15.93 51.95 23.96
C PRO A 213 16.73 51.37 22.77
N LYS A 214 16.51 52.10 21.66
CA LYS A 214 16.93 51.98 20.26
C LYS A 214 18.44 52.22 20.00
N LYS A 215 18.96 51.70 18.87
CA LYS A 215 19.43 52.46 17.66
C LYS A 215 20.25 51.54 16.73
N ARG A 216 19.82 51.31 15.49
CA ARG A 216 20.09 52.04 14.21
C ARG A 216 21.53 51.90 13.67
N LYS A 217 21.68 51.36 12.45
CA LYS A 217 22.01 52.10 11.20
C LYS A 217 22.25 51.12 10.01
N ASN A 218 21.55 51.36 8.89
CA ASN A 218 22.08 51.13 7.53
C ASN A 218 22.93 52.35 7.12
N PRO A 219 23.80 52.23 6.10
CA PRO A 219 23.38 52.67 4.75
C PRO A 219 23.96 51.87 3.56
N ASP A 220 23.14 51.78 2.52
CA ASP A 220 23.32 51.92 1.06
C ASP A 220 24.69 51.74 0.37
N ALA A 221 24.67 51.07 -0.80
CA ALA A 221 25.38 51.51 -2.00
C ALA A 221 24.74 50.93 -3.29
N GLU A 222 24.57 51.81 -4.27
CA GLU A 222 24.00 51.66 -5.61
C GLU A 222 24.82 50.75 -6.56
N SER A 223 24.19 50.25 -7.62
CA SER A 223 24.52 50.72 -8.99
C SER A 223 23.63 50.09 -10.06
N SER A 224 23.34 50.95 -11.02
CA SER A 224 22.58 50.82 -12.25
C SER A 224 23.27 49.97 -13.33
N LEU A 225 22.50 49.41 -14.27
CA LEU A 225 22.50 49.84 -15.68
C LEU A 225 21.76 48.86 -16.61
N ASP A 226 21.12 49.46 -17.60
CA ASP A 226 20.31 48.93 -18.70
C ASP A 226 21.03 47.94 -19.64
N ARG A 227 20.26 47.03 -20.28
CA ARG A 227 19.84 47.15 -21.71
C ARG A 227 19.21 45.87 -22.29
N LYS A 228 18.25 46.16 -23.17
CA LYS A 228 17.49 45.30 -24.11
C LYS A 228 18.34 44.34 -24.94
N SER A 229 17.80 43.17 -25.33
CA SER A 229 17.27 42.94 -26.68
C SER A 229 16.74 41.51 -26.91
N ALA A 230 16.00 41.37 -28.00
CA ALA A 230 15.02 40.36 -28.34
C ALA A 230 15.54 39.10 -29.06
N GLY A 231 14.66 38.10 -29.17
CA GLY A 231 14.69 36.99 -30.13
C GLY A 231 14.26 35.67 -29.46
N GLY A 232 13.26 34.91 -29.87
CA GLY A 232 12.38 34.93 -31.04
C GLY A 232 11.85 33.50 -31.25
N ASN A 233 10.52 33.38 -31.42
CA ASN A 233 9.75 32.29 -32.08
C ASN A 233 9.70 30.88 -31.43
N LYS A 234 8.52 30.41 -30.97
CA LYS A 234 7.38 29.80 -31.72
C LYS A 234 7.80 28.50 -32.44
N SER A 235 7.42 27.31 -31.93
CA SER A 235 6.12 26.63 -32.06
C SER A 235 5.83 26.01 -33.45
N SER A 236 5.63 24.69 -33.43
CA SER A 236 4.57 23.93 -34.11
C SER A 236 4.91 23.01 -35.31
N ARG A 237 4.27 21.84 -35.23
CA ARG A 237 3.70 20.94 -36.27
C ARG A 237 4.59 19.89 -36.97
N ILE A 238 4.28 18.64 -36.59
CA ILE A 238 3.75 17.51 -37.41
C ILE A 238 4.17 17.45 -38.88
N LEU A 239 4.75 16.30 -39.26
CA LEU A 239 4.48 15.68 -40.56
C LEU A 239 4.53 14.14 -40.48
N ASN A 240 3.52 13.56 -41.12
CA ASN A 240 3.25 12.12 -41.29
C ASN A 240 4.32 11.42 -42.11
N GLY A 241 4.58 10.15 -41.79
CA GLY A 241 5.33 9.21 -42.65
C GLY A 241 4.55 7.92 -42.85
N CYS A 242 3.96 7.77 -44.04
CA CYS A 242 3.44 6.52 -44.58
C CYS A 242 4.57 5.50 -44.79
N TYR A 243 4.34 4.23 -44.48
CA TYR A 243 4.89 3.12 -45.26
C TYR A 243 3.87 1.97 -45.36
N LYS A 244 3.52 1.63 -46.60
CA LYS A 244 2.88 0.39 -47.02
C LYS A 244 3.93 -0.45 -47.79
N ASN A 245 3.84 -1.77 -47.59
CA ASN A 245 4.30 -2.91 -48.40
C ASN A 245 5.84 -3.09 -48.54
N SER A 246 6.42 -4.30 -48.60
CA SER A 246 6.03 -5.52 -49.33
C SER A 246 6.86 -6.74 -48.84
N ASN A 247 6.33 -7.96 -49.07
CA ASN A 247 7.00 -9.27 -49.27
C ASN A 247 7.96 -9.76 -48.16
N GLU A 248 7.79 -10.95 -47.56
CA GLU A 248 7.84 -12.30 -48.13
C GLU A 248 7.25 -13.30 -47.11
#